data_AF-A0A496YR23-F1
#
_entry.id   AF-A0A496YR23-F1
#
_cell.length_a   1.000
_cell.length_b   1.000
_cell.length_c   1.000
_cell.angle_alpha   90.00
_cell.angle_beta   90.00
_cell.angle_gamma   90.00
#
_symmetry.space_group_name_H-M   'P 1'
#
loop_
_entity.id
_entity.type
_entity.pdbx_description
1 polymer ?
#
loop_
_entity_poly.entity_id
_entity_poly.type
_entity_poly.pdbx_seq_one_letter_code
_entity_poly.pdbx_strand_id
1 'polypeptide(L)' 'MPKGTRFEDLPDEWKCPICGASKKMFRPLAGPGSVAAEGA' A
#
# COMPACT_ATOMS: atom_id res chain seq x y z
N MET A 1 -5.94 11.00 5.30
CA MET A 1 -6.67 10.10 4.38
C MET A 1 -8.06 9.92 4.93
N PRO A 2 -9.12 10.20 4.16
CA PRO A 2 -10.47 9.89 4.58
C PRO A 2 -10.64 8.38 4.82
N LYS A 3 -11.57 8.02 5.71
CA LYS A 3 -11.91 6.61 5.95
C LYS A 3 -12.47 6.02 4.64
N GLY A 4 -11.97 4.85 4.26
CA GLY A 4 -12.37 4.16 3.03
C GLY A 4 -11.57 4.53 1.78
N THR A 5 -10.59 5.46 1.86
CA THR A 5 -9.63 5.68 0.77
C THR A 5 -8.79 4.42 0.57
N ARG A 6 -8.83 3.83 -0.63
CA ARG A 6 -8.00 2.67 -0.97
C ARG A 6 -6.56 3.13 -1.14
N PHE A 7 -5.62 2.21 -0.96
CA PHE A 7 -4.21 2.50 -1.18
C PHE A 7 -3.93 2.94 -2.62
N GLU A 8 -4.67 2.38 -3.59
CA GLU A 8 -4.57 2.70 -5.02
C GLU A 8 -4.96 4.14 -5.33
N ASP A 9 -5.88 4.74 -4.57
CA ASP A 9 -6.35 6.12 -4.74
C ASP A 9 -5.38 7.18 -4.16
N LEU A 10 -4.33 6.76 -3.46
CA LEU A 10 -3.35 7.69 -2.91
C LEU A 10 -2.57 8.40 -4.02
N PRO A 11 -2.19 9.68 -3.85
CA PRO A 11 -1.35 10.39 -4.81
C PRO A 11 -0.02 9.66 -5.09
N ASP A 12 0.56 9.84 -6.27
CA ASP A 12 1.84 9.22 -6.63
C ASP A 12 2.99 9.72 -5.73
N GLU A 13 2.88 10.98 -5.29
CA GLU A 13 3.80 11.63 -4.35
C GLU A 13 3.59 11.21 -2.89
N TRP A 14 2.60 10.38 -2.59
CA TRP A 14 2.37 9.92 -1.23
C TRP A 14 3.59 9.19 -0.66
N LYS A 15 3.93 9.54 0.59
CA LYS A 15 4.98 8.91 1.38
C LYS A 15 4.40 8.37 2.68
N CYS A 16 4.92 7.24 3.13
CA CYS A 16 4.59 6.69 4.43
C CYS A 16 4.92 7.70 5.54
N PRO A 17 3.95 8.10 6.38
CA PRO A 17 4.18 9.11 7.41
C PRO A 17 5.09 8.62 8.55
N ILE A 18 5.38 7.31 8.59
CA ILE A 18 6.22 6.70 9.62
C ILE A 18 7.69 6.61 9.19
N CYS A 19 7.95 6.31 7.90
CA CYS A 19 9.31 6.04 7.41
C CYS A 19 9.72 6.78 6.13
N GLY A 20 8.80 7.51 5.49
CA GLY A 20 9.08 8.24 4.24
C GLY A 20 9.17 7.37 2.97
N ALA A 21 8.90 6.06 3.05
CA ALA A 21 8.88 5.19 1.88
C ALA A 21 7.80 5.60 0.87
N SER A 22 8.09 5.47 -0.43
CA SER A 22 7.15 5.76 -1.51
C SER A 22 6.08 4.68 -1.67
N LYS A 23 4.97 5.01 -2.32
CA LYS A 23 3.86 4.09 -2.64
C LYS A 23 4.32 2.77 -3.29
N LYS A 24 5.38 2.82 -4.11
CA LYS A 24 5.95 1.67 -4.84
C LYS A 24 6.61 0.61 -3.95
N MET A 25 6.93 0.95 -2.70
CA MET A 25 7.58 0.02 -1.74
C MET A 25 6.58 -0.90 -1.04
N PHE A 26 5.27 -0.70 -1.26
CA PHE A 26 4.22 -1.43 -0.56
C PHE A 26 3.56 -2.46 -1.48
N ARG A 27 3.23 -3.62 -0.93
CA ARG A 27 2.42 -4.65 -1.56
C ARG A 27 1.16 -4.91 -0.71
N PRO A 28 0.03 -5.30 -1.31
CA PRO A 28 -1.17 -5.66 -0.56
C PRO A 28 -0.89 -6.82 0.40
N LEU A 29 -1.51 -6.77 1.58
CA LEU A 29 -1.38 -7.83 2.59
C LEU A 29 -2.36 -8.98 2.38
N ALA A 30 -3.50 -8.75 1.74
CA ALA A 30 -4.55 -9.76 1.54
C ALA A 30 -5.26 -9.61 0.19
N GLY A 31 -5.65 -10.75 -0.41
CA GLY A 31 -6.27 -10.85 -1.74
C GLY A 31 -5.36 -11.51 -2.79
N PRO A 32 -5.87 -11.77 -4.01
CA PRO A 32 -5.07 -12.34 -5.10
C PRO A 32 -3.86 -11.44 -5.44
N GLY A 33 -2.65 -12.00 -5.48
CA GLY A 33 -1.40 -11.26 -5.74
C GLY A 33 -0.79 -10.52 -4.54
N SER A 34 -1.33 -10.74 -3.33
CA SER A 34 -0.85 -10.16 -2.07
C SER A 34 0.30 -10.96 -1.47
N VAL A 35 1.07 -10.37 -0.56
CA VAL A 35 2.19 -11.07 0.11
C VAL A 35 1.74 -12.33 0.87
N ALA A 36 0.52 -12.33 1.42
CA ALA A 36 -0.05 -13.52 2.07
C ALA A 36 -0.46 -14.62 1.08
N ALA A 37 -0.87 -14.26 -0.15
CA ALA A 37 -1.25 -15.23 -1.17
C ALA A 37 -0.02 -15.84 -1.86
N GLU A 38 1.10 -15.12 -1.89
CA GLU A 38 2.35 -15.54 -2.54
C GLU A 38 3.30 -16.31 -1.60
N GLY A 39 2.88 -16.60 -0.37
CA GLY A 39 3.61 -17.46 0.56
C GLY A 39 4.97 -16.92 0.98
N ALA A 40 5.09 -15.60 1.15
CA ALA A 40 6.30 -14.95 1.67
C ALA A 40 6.76 -15.54 3.02
#